data_AF-A0A344TE58-F1
#
_entry.id   AF-A0A344TE58-F1
#
_cell.length_a   1.000
_cell.length_b   1.000
_cell.length_c   1.000
_cell.angle_alpha   90.00
_cell.angle_beta   90.00
_cell.angle_gamma   90.00
#
_symmetry.space_group_name_H-M   'P 1'
#
loop_
_entity.id
_entity.type
_entity.pdbx_description
1 polymer ?
#
loop_
_entity_poly.entity_id
_entity_poly.type
_entity_poly.pdbx_seq_one_letter_code
_entity_poly.pdbx_strand_id
1 'polypeptide(L)'
;MKTSQLMTWAVFMLLSTSVYGQMNPKKQIVKDTVAVSKVSQLADTIFKEVTKKYPIKEKNISYEKGDARAVFEANKMILTAKEAIIFRNELVGKDSLLNLPNGAVRKKTISDALEMAVFKNDVDILIDSLRLIDTAIESNEIEFRVERIAEYKVIYEVYERFKGYIDQQLKGRISGDIYLNGLLKNLDIVKKHMNLLLENQFIFYRYTPTSKQFVKSIHLFHDNDFLLFSKMNEDRNYTGGFRFEFTTDYFKMRLFRPLNKNNILSYQSILLGGEGYTPYIRFKEDEVENAMGIRLVVNQNTGYFDQASQDSIIKYMRARQTQTDRPFASFQYIARGKYRLNYHGHWRSKSFFKIGTIGGNIGRNLQAAIHQDLTQGSIKVLNWEDQIANGGRLAFNIDHHFDLMLFSSESTVFEKDKYLRESNRSKWPTFLNVYAPLEVHTGTELDALGAGLGLSNRNFKEKSGTNDLKIDDNRSQPMLQRWYNNFSASSEIRYRYVLHNTMLEGLGWGKTWQDDIYDDEAPTKYTLRKNEVNRHLWTWDVFAGFRFNKVSIYYMRTMILNKEFKKMILNAETPDSAGKPYGWGRIGFNFLL
;
A
#
# COMPACT_ATOMS: atom_id res chain seq x y z
N MET A 1 5.77 -26.13 20.38
CA MET A 1 4.88 -24.97 20.55
C MET A 1 3.92 -24.92 19.38
N LYS A 2 2.62 -25.04 19.63
CA LYS A 2 1.62 -25.34 18.57
C LYS A 2 1.23 -24.06 17.82
N THR A 3 1.26 -24.12 16.49
CA THR A 3 0.78 -23.11 15.52
C THR A 3 -0.63 -22.59 15.83
N SER A 4 -1.43 -23.33 16.59
CA SER A 4 -2.71 -22.88 17.12
C SER A 4 -2.60 -21.66 18.05
N GLN A 5 -1.55 -21.52 18.87
CA GLN A 5 -1.41 -20.38 19.79
C GLN A 5 -1.08 -19.05 19.09
N LEU A 6 -0.35 -19.10 17.97
CA LEU A 6 -0.04 -17.91 17.17
C LEU A 6 -1.27 -17.47 16.35
N MET A 7 -2.05 -18.43 15.85
CA MET A 7 -3.36 -18.16 15.23
C MET A 7 -4.36 -17.65 16.25
N THR A 8 -4.39 -18.18 17.48
CA THR A 8 -5.22 -17.65 18.57
C THR A 8 -4.79 -16.24 18.94
N TRP A 9 -3.51 -15.88 18.93
CA TRP A 9 -3.08 -14.49 19.16
C TRP A 9 -3.41 -13.53 18.00
N ALA A 10 -3.27 -13.96 16.74
CA ALA A 10 -3.65 -13.17 15.57
C ALA A 10 -5.17 -13.01 15.44
N VAL A 11 -5.93 -14.09 15.71
CA VAL A 11 -7.39 -14.08 15.82
C VAL A 11 -7.83 -13.33 17.08
N PHE A 12 -7.10 -13.33 18.19
CA PHE A 12 -7.39 -12.49 19.37
C PHE A 12 -7.03 -11.02 19.13
N MET A 13 -6.09 -10.69 18.24
CA MET A 13 -5.85 -9.32 17.77
C MET A 13 -6.91 -8.84 16.74
N LEU A 14 -7.42 -9.75 15.90
CA LEU A 14 -8.51 -9.50 14.94
C LEU A 14 -9.91 -9.56 15.58
N LEU A 15 -10.08 -10.32 16.67
CA LEU A 15 -11.28 -10.39 17.49
C LEU A 15 -11.21 -9.42 18.68
N SER A 16 -10.06 -8.92 19.13
CA SER A 16 -10.06 -7.74 20.03
C SER A 16 -10.42 -6.46 19.28
N THR A 17 -10.36 -6.47 17.94
CA THR A 17 -10.92 -5.41 17.09
C THR A 17 -12.38 -5.64 16.67
N SER A 18 -12.96 -6.84 16.84
CA SER A 18 -14.35 -7.16 16.45
C SER A 18 -15.26 -7.82 17.52
N VAL A 19 -14.72 -8.25 18.66
CA VAL A 19 -15.38 -8.94 19.80
C VAL A 19 -15.10 -8.22 21.14
N TYR A 20 -14.47 -7.04 21.13
CA TYR A 20 -14.80 -6.02 22.15
C TYR A 20 -16.22 -5.49 21.86
N GLY A 21 -17.19 -6.35 22.13
CA GLY A 21 -18.59 -6.00 22.21
C GLY A 21 -18.76 -4.85 23.20
N GLN A 22 -19.45 -3.82 22.72
CA GLN A 22 -19.96 -2.67 23.47
C GLN A 22 -18.98 -1.59 23.95
N MET A 23 -17.94 -1.26 23.18
CA MET A 23 -17.51 0.14 23.15
C MET A 23 -17.52 0.69 21.72
N ASN A 24 -18.51 1.55 21.48
CA ASN A 24 -18.74 2.31 20.24
C ASN A 24 -17.39 2.78 19.64
N PRO A 25 -17.01 2.40 18.40
CA PRO A 25 -15.73 2.79 17.81
C PRO A 25 -15.55 4.32 17.70
N LYS A 26 -16.65 5.08 17.69
CA LYS A 26 -16.61 6.53 17.91
C LYS A 26 -16.03 6.89 19.28
N LYS A 27 -16.36 6.17 20.35
CA LYS A 27 -15.82 6.41 21.71
C LYS A 27 -14.34 6.04 21.83
N GLN A 28 -13.83 5.01 21.14
CA GLN A 28 -12.40 4.67 21.20
C GLN A 28 -11.56 5.64 20.36
N ILE A 29 -12.01 5.98 19.14
CA ILE A 29 -11.38 7.03 18.32
C ILE A 29 -11.46 8.38 19.05
N VAL A 30 -12.58 8.69 19.71
CA VAL A 30 -12.70 9.88 20.57
C VAL A 30 -11.75 9.76 21.76
N LYS A 31 -11.61 8.60 22.43
CA LYS A 31 -10.66 8.43 23.54
C LYS A 31 -9.21 8.61 23.12
N ASP A 32 -8.78 8.05 21.98
CA ASP A 32 -7.42 8.20 21.47
C ASP A 32 -7.16 9.62 20.94
N THR A 33 -8.16 10.24 20.31
CA THR A 33 -8.09 11.65 19.88
C THR A 33 -8.07 12.58 21.09
N VAL A 34 -8.85 12.29 22.14
CA VAL A 34 -8.85 12.99 23.42
C VAL A 34 -7.52 12.77 24.15
N ALA A 35 -6.93 11.58 24.09
CA ALA A 35 -5.62 11.30 24.69
C ALA A 35 -4.51 12.08 23.98
N VAL A 36 -4.47 12.08 22.64
CA VAL A 36 -3.51 12.88 21.85
C VAL A 36 -3.74 14.38 22.04
N SER A 37 -5.00 14.83 22.08
CA SER A 37 -5.35 16.23 22.35
C SER A 37 -4.93 16.65 23.75
N LYS A 38 -5.15 15.82 24.77
CA LYS A 38 -4.68 16.05 26.14
C LYS A 38 -3.16 16.05 26.24
N VAL A 39 -2.46 15.17 25.54
CA VAL A 39 -0.99 15.18 25.48
C VAL A 39 -0.48 16.45 24.81
N SER A 40 -1.11 16.91 23.72
CA SER A 40 -0.72 18.17 23.09
C SER A 40 -1.00 19.39 23.98
N GLN A 41 -2.19 19.45 24.62
CA GLN A 41 -2.54 20.52 25.56
C GLN A 41 -1.62 20.52 26.78
N LEU A 42 -1.27 19.32 27.28
CA LEU A 42 -0.30 19.15 28.34
C LEU A 42 1.08 19.61 27.90
N ALA A 43 1.53 19.22 26.70
CA ALA A 43 2.80 19.68 26.14
C ALA A 43 2.82 21.20 25.99
N ASP A 44 1.72 21.84 25.57
CA ASP A 44 1.63 23.30 25.47
C ASP A 44 1.66 23.98 26.86
N THR A 45 1.04 23.36 27.86
CA THR A 45 1.05 23.86 29.26
C THR A 45 2.45 23.72 29.88
N ILE A 46 3.06 22.55 29.72
CA ILE A 46 4.44 22.24 30.10
C ILE A 46 5.39 23.22 29.41
N PHE A 47 5.21 23.44 28.11
CA PHE A 47 6.03 24.36 27.34
C PHE A 47 5.98 25.78 27.90
N LYS A 48 4.79 26.31 28.19
CA LYS A 48 4.60 27.63 28.84
C LYS A 48 5.29 27.72 30.20
N GLU A 49 5.20 26.67 31.02
CA GLU A 49 5.84 26.62 32.34
C GLU A 49 7.37 26.51 32.23
N VAL A 50 7.89 25.73 31.28
CA VAL A 50 9.34 25.63 30.99
C VAL A 50 9.88 26.97 30.53
N THR A 51 9.27 27.62 29.54
CA THR A 51 9.71 28.94 29.04
C THR A 51 9.61 30.03 30.10
N LYS A 52 8.62 29.96 31.01
CA LYS A 52 8.51 30.87 32.15
C LYS A 52 9.62 30.67 33.18
N LYS A 53 9.96 29.42 33.50
CA LYS A 53 10.95 29.08 34.55
C LYS A 53 12.39 29.17 34.06
N TYR A 54 12.61 28.89 32.79
CA TYR A 54 13.90 28.92 32.11
C TYR A 54 13.80 29.86 30.89
N PRO A 55 13.70 31.19 31.13
CA PRO A 55 13.61 32.15 30.03
C PRO A 55 14.85 32.04 29.14
N ILE A 56 14.62 32.07 27.83
CA ILE A 56 15.66 31.99 26.80
C ILE A 56 16.63 33.14 27.04
N LYS A 57 17.83 32.83 27.52
CA LYS A 57 18.93 33.80 27.52
C LYS A 57 19.49 33.80 26.11
N GLU A 58 19.31 34.90 25.37
CA GLU A 58 19.99 35.12 24.10
C GLU A 58 21.50 35.00 24.34
N LYS A 59 22.07 33.83 24.03
CA LYS A 59 23.50 33.75 23.78
C LYS A 59 23.69 34.27 22.37
N ASN A 60 24.42 35.37 22.24
CA ASN A 60 24.98 35.83 20.97
C ASN A 60 25.88 34.72 20.40
N ILE A 61 25.29 33.79 19.65
CA ILE A 61 26.02 32.79 18.89
C ILE A 61 26.33 33.46 17.55
N SER A 62 27.59 33.86 17.36
CA SER A 62 28.05 34.33 16.05
C SER A 62 28.03 33.16 15.06
N TYR A 63 27.41 33.38 13.91
CA TYR A 63 27.19 32.39 12.86
C TYR A 63 28.45 32.11 12.01
N GLU A 64 29.63 32.10 12.60
CA GLU A 64 30.86 32.10 11.79
C GLU A 64 31.22 30.72 11.20
N LYS A 65 30.62 29.60 11.64
CA LYS A 65 30.92 28.27 11.06
C LYS A 65 29.71 27.35 10.90
N GLY A 66 28.96 27.57 9.81
CA GLY A 66 28.67 26.53 8.82
C GLY A 66 27.67 25.39 9.06
N ASP A 67 27.37 24.96 10.28
CA ASP A 67 26.59 23.72 10.47
C ASP A 67 25.27 23.94 11.24
N ALA A 68 24.13 23.87 10.54
CA ALA A 68 22.80 23.95 11.16
C ALA A 68 22.53 22.75 12.10
N ARG A 69 23.20 21.61 11.88
CA ARG A 69 23.18 20.47 12.81
C ARG A 69 23.93 20.79 14.10
N ALA A 70 25.03 21.53 14.01
CA ALA A 70 25.76 22.01 15.19
C ALA A 70 24.97 23.09 15.94
N VAL A 71 24.21 23.95 15.25
CA VAL A 71 23.29 24.91 15.89
C VAL A 71 22.12 24.18 16.56
N PHE A 72 21.55 23.14 15.93
CA PHE A 72 20.49 22.31 16.52
C PHE A 72 21.00 21.49 17.71
N GLU A 73 22.20 20.90 17.62
CA GLU A 73 22.86 20.19 18.73
C GLU A 73 23.33 21.15 19.84
N ALA A 74 23.70 22.40 19.52
CA ALA A 74 24.07 23.43 20.50
C ALA A 74 22.85 24.06 21.18
N ASN A 75 21.71 24.17 20.47
CA ASN A 75 20.43 24.62 21.02
C ASN A 75 19.68 23.55 21.81
N LYS A 76 20.18 22.31 21.82
CA LYS A 76 19.70 21.16 22.64
C LYS A 76 19.77 21.41 24.16
N MET A 77 20.10 22.63 24.60
CA MET A 77 20.15 23.05 26.00
C MET A 77 19.22 24.23 26.28
N ILE A 78 17.94 23.95 26.49
CA ILE A 78 17.14 24.71 27.47
C ILE A 78 16.90 23.90 28.73
N LEU A 79 16.90 22.57 28.61
CA LEU A 79 17.00 21.66 29.73
C LEU A 79 18.11 20.67 29.41
N THR A 80 19.22 20.72 30.15
CA THR A 80 20.14 19.58 30.23
C THR A 80 19.35 18.32 30.58
N ALA A 81 19.86 17.13 30.20
CA ALA A 81 19.21 15.87 30.58
C ALA A 81 18.89 15.81 32.10
N LYS A 82 19.73 16.46 32.91
CA LYS A 82 19.54 16.64 34.36
C LYS A 82 18.37 17.56 34.70
N GLU A 83 18.24 18.72 34.05
CA GLU A 83 17.13 19.65 34.26
C GLU A 83 15.79 19.09 33.74
N ALA A 84 15.81 18.34 32.64
CA ALA A 84 14.62 17.65 32.14
C ALA A 84 14.14 16.58 33.14
N ILE A 85 15.07 15.85 33.79
CA ILE A 85 14.74 14.90 34.86
C ILE A 85 14.19 15.63 36.10
N ILE A 86 14.79 16.76 36.50
CA ILE A 86 14.32 17.56 37.64
C ILE A 86 12.90 18.08 37.37
N PHE A 87 12.68 18.69 36.21
CA PHE A 87 11.39 19.24 35.82
C PHE A 87 10.32 18.15 35.67
N ARG A 88 10.68 16.97 35.15
CA ARG A 88 9.81 15.79 35.13
C ARG A 88 9.40 15.38 36.54
N ASN A 89 10.32 15.32 37.48
CA ASN A 89 10.03 14.94 38.87
C ASN A 89 9.15 15.98 39.57
N GLU A 90 9.36 17.27 39.31
CA GLU A 90 8.49 18.35 39.79
C GLU A 90 7.05 18.23 39.24
N LEU A 91 6.90 17.93 37.94
CA LEU A 91 5.59 17.74 37.31
C LEU A 91 4.86 16.49 37.82
N VAL A 92 5.60 15.40 38.09
CA VAL A 92 5.02 14.18 38.68
C VAL A 92 4.50 14.42 40.10
N GLY A 93 5.12 15.33 40.86
CA GLY A 93 4.73 15.69 42.22
C GLY A 93 3.56 16.69 42.32
N LYS A 94 3.19 17.39 41.24
CA LYS A 94 2.03 18.29 41.20
C LYS A 94 0.75 17.50 40.85
N ASP A 95 0.23 16.77 41.83
CA ASP A 95 -0.93 15.86 41.71
C ASP A 95 -2.21 16.53 41.18
N SER A 96 -2.38 17.83 41.41
CA SER A 96 -3.62 18.57 41.15
C SER A 96 -3.83 19.02 39.70
N LEU A 97 -2.78 19.03 38.87
CA LEU A 97 -2.86 19.73 37.57
C LEU A 97 -3.43 18.88 36.42
N LEU A 98 -3.40 17.54 36.49
CA LEU A 98 -3.45 16.73 35.26
C LEU A 98 -4.50 15.62 35.17
N ASN A 99 -5.17 15.23 36.26
CA ASN A 99 -6.19 14.15 36.26
C ASN A 99 -5.77 12.91 35.42
N LEU A 100 -4.48 12.53 35.48
CA LEU A 100 -3.90 11.43 34.70
C LEU A 100 -3.98 10.10 35.47
N PRO A 101 -4.29 8.97 34.80
CA PRO A 101 -4.36 7.64 35.43
C PRO A 101 -3.02 7.20 36.04
N ASN A 102 -3.08 6.28 37.02
CA ASN A 102 -1.99 5.98 37.96
C ASN A 102 -0.58 5.74 37.36
N GLY A 103 0.42 6.21 38.12
CA GLY A 103 1.81 5.74 38.16
C GLY A 103 2.57 5.71 36.83
N ALA A 104 2.66 4.52 36.23
CA ALA A 104 3.49 4.27 35.05
C ALA A 104 2.97 4.99 33.79
N VAL A 105 1.64 5.01 33.61
CA VAL A 105 1.01 5.70 32.47
C VAL A 105 1.28 7.19 32.58
N ARG A 106 1.05 7.79 33.75
CA ARG A 106 1.35 9.21 34.04
C ARG A 106 2.81 9.57 33.76
N LYS A 107 3.76 8.79 34.29
CA LYS A 107 5.20 9.02 34.08
C LYS A 107 5.60 8.98 32.61
N LYS A 108 4.96 8.11 31.80
CA LYS A 108 5.18 8.04 30.35
C LYS A 108 4.54 9.24 29.65
N THR A 109 3.27 9.53 29.92
CA THR A 109 2.54 10.68 29.33
C THR A 109 3.25 12.01 29.57
N ILE A 110 3.77 12.24 30.79
CA ILE A 110 4.55 13.45 31.11
C ILE A 110 5.89 13.46 30.36
N SER A 111 6.57 12.31 30.23
CA SER A 111 7.82 12.21 29.45
C SER A 111 7.57 12.55 27.99
N ASP A 112 6.57 11.91 27.37
CA ASP A 112 6.20 12.13 25.98
C ASP A 112 5.78 13.61 25.75
N ALA A 113 5.04 14.20 26.70
CA ALA A 113 4.65 15.61 26.63
C ALA A 113 5.82 16.58 26.81
N LEU A 114 6.80 16.25 27.66
CA LEU A 114 8.00 17.05 27.86
C LEU A 114 8.91 16.99 26.63
N GLU A 115 9.13 15.81 26.06
CA GLU A 115 9.88 15.63 24.82
C GLU A 115 9.22 16.41 23.66
N MET A 116 7.89 16.37 23.56
CA MET A 116 7.15 17.15 22.58
C MET A 116 7.29 18.66 22.83
N ALA A 117 7.27 19.12 24.09
CA ALA A 117 7.42 20.53 24.45
C ALA A 117 8.83 21.05 24.12
N VAL A 118 9.87 20.28 24.44
CA VAL A 118 11.27 20.61 24.09
C VAL A 118 11.43 20.67 22.57
N PHE A 119 10.95 19.67 21.84
CA PHE A 119 11.02 19.68 20.38
C PHE A 119 10.30 20.88 19.76
N LYS A 120 9.11 21.23 20.27
CA LYS A 120 8.35 22.42 19.82
C LYS A 120 9.14 23.71 20.03
N ASN A 121 9.77 23.84 21.20
CA ASN A 121 10.63 24.96 21.52
C ASN A 121 11.84 25.06 20.56
N ASP A 122 12.49 23.94 20.29
CA ASP A 122 13.65 23.87 19.39
C ASP A 122 13.28 24.30 17.96
N VAL A 123 12.06 23.96 17.51
CA VAL A 123 11.52 24.42 16.22
C VAL A 123 11.27 25.93 16.23
N ASP A 124 10.74 26.49 17.32
CA ASP A 124 10.52 27.95 17.43
C ASP A 124 11.88 28.69 17.42
N ILE A 125 12.89 28.20 18.15
CA ILE A 125 14.27 28.71 18.09
C ILE A 125 14.84 28.58 16.68
N LEU A 126 14.59 27.46 16.01
CA LEU A 126 15.05 27.25 14.64
C LEU A 126 14.41 28.29 13.69
N ILE A 127 13.12 28.58 13.81
CA ILE A 127 12.43 29.62 13.03
C ILE A 127 13.09 30.99 13.20
N ASP A 128 13.42 31.36 14.44
CA ASP A 128 14.11 32.61 14.76
C ASP A 128 15.54 32.63 14.22
N SER A 129 16.26 31.51 14.34
CA SER A 129 17.62 31.32 13.84
C SER A 129 17.71 31.40 12.30
N LEU A 130 16.67 30.92 11.62
CA LEU A 130 16.49 31.05 10.17
C LEU A 130 16.05 32.46 9.78
N ARG A 131 15.65 33.28 10.76
CA ARG A 131 15.10 34.64 10.62
C ARG A 131 13.88 34.70 9.70
N LEU A 132 13.01 33.68 9.75
CA LEU A 132 11.84 33.59 8.87
C LEU A 132 10.81 34.72 9.11
N ILE A 133 10.77 35.27 10.32
CA ILE A 133 9.85 36.35 10.72
C ILE A 133 10.36 37.73 10.24
N ASP A 134 11.65 37.84 9.91
CA ASP A 134 12.28 39.08 9.45
C ASP A 134 12.13 39.22 7.94
N THR A 135 11.20 40.09 7.53
CA THR A 135 10.88 40.34 6.12
C THR A 135 11.84 41.31 5.44
N ALA A 136 12.81 41.88 6.17
CA ALA A 136 13.84 42.76 5.60
C ALA A 136 15.00 41.98 4.97
N ILE A 137 15.14 40.68 5.30
CA ILE A 137 16.20 39.82 4.77
C ILE A 137 15.89 39.43 3.33
N GLU A 138 16.91 39.45 2.49
CA GLU A 138 16.79 39.00 1.11
C GLU A 138 16.45 37.50 1.03
N SER A 139 15.57 37.14 0.10
CA SER A 139 15.08 35.78 -0.04
C SER A 139 16.18 34.75 -0.31
N ASN A 140 17.26 35.12 -1.00
CA ASN A 140 18.40 34.23 -1.25
C ASN A 140 19.11 33.84 0.05
N GLU A 141 19.19 34.76 1.02
CA GLU A 141 19.78 34.46 2.33
C GLU A 141 18.89 33.53 3.15
N ILE A 142 17.57 33.74 3.12
CA ILE A 142 16.60 32.83 3.75
C ILE A 142 16.67 31.43 3.11
N GLU A 143 16.74 31.36 1.78
CA GLU A 143 16.88 30.10 1.04
C GLU A 143 18.15 29.35 1.47
N PHE A 144 19.30 30.02 1.47
CA PHE A 144 20.57 29.44 1.94
C PHE A 144 20.51 28.91 3.38
N ARG A 145 19.82 29.61 4.29
CA ARG A 145 19.65 29.17 5.68
C ARG A 145 18.76 27.93 5.77
N VAL A 146 17.64 27.94 5.05
CA VAL A 146 16.65 26.85 5.01
C VAL A 146 17.24 25.58 4.39
N GLU A 147 18.05 25.71 3.33
CA GLU A 147 18.66 24.59 2.61
C GLU A 147 19.56 23.70 3.49
N ARG A 148 20.06 24.23 4.60
CA ARG A 148 20.88 23.49 5.58
C ARG A 148 20.08 22.46 6.39
N ILE A 149 18.76 22.53 6.38
CA ILE A 149 17.93 21.52 7.03
C ILE A 149 17.91 20.28 6.14
N ALA A 150 18.62 19.23 6.54
CA ALA A 150 18.71 17.99 5.74
C ALA A 150 17.51 17.05 5.92
N GLU A 151 16.75 17.19 7.01
CA GLU A 151 15.69 16.26 7.38
C GLU A 151 14.30 16.80 7.08
N TYR A 152 13.50 16.01 6.35
CA TYR A 152 12.11 16.35 6.02
C TYR A 152 11.27 16.65 7.27
N LYS A 153 11.43 15.86 8.34
CA LYS A 153 10.66 16.05 9.58
C LYS A 153 10.89 17.44 10.18
N VAL A 154 12.13 17.89 10.22
CA VAL A 154 12.50 19.18 10.81
C VAL A 154 11.91 20.32 9.99
N ILE A 155 12.12 20.33 8.66
CA ILE A 155 11.57 21.40 7.81
C ILE A 155 10.04 21.39 7.79
N TYR A 156 9.43 20.23 7.93
CA TYR A 156 7.98 20.08 7.98
C TYR A 156 7.40 20.74 9.24
N GLU A 157 8.04 20.54 10.39
CA GLU A 157 7.61 21.15 11.64
C GLU A 157 7.84 22.67 11.63
N VAL A 158 8.95 23.13 11.04
CA VAL A 158 9.19 24.55 10.74
C VAL A 158 8.07 25.12 9.87
N TYR A 159 7.69 24.42 8.80
CA TYR A 159 6.62 24.84 7.90
C TYR A 159 5.27 24.98 8.63
N GLU A 160 4.84 23.96 9.37
CA GLU A 160 3.55 23.98 10.08
C GLU A 160 3.51 25.06 11.16
N ARG A 161 4.61 25.21 11.92
CA ARG A 161 4.72 26.22 12.96
C ARG A 161 4.71 27.63 12.38
N PHE A 162 5.52 27.87 11.36
CA PHE A 162 5.60 29.18 10.73
C PHE A 162 4.29 29.56 10.02
N LYS A 163 3.63 28.59 9.36
CA LYS A 163 2.29 28.79 8.82
C LYS A 163 1.27 29.11 9.92
N GLY A 164 1.32 28.41 11.05
CA GLY A 164 0.47 28.69 12.20
C GLY A 164 0.65 30.11 12.74
N TYR A 165 1.89 30.61 12.78
CA TYR A 165 2.20 32.00 13.09
C TYR A 165 1.55 32.96 12.09
N ILE A 166 1.72 32.74 10.79
CA ILE A 166 1.10 33.57 9.73
C ILE A 166 -0.44 33.56 9.84
N ASP A 167 -1.05 32.40 10.07
CA ASP A 167 -2.50 32.27 10.23
C ASP A 167 -3.01 33.06 11.45
N GLN A 168 -2.22 33.17 12.53
CA GLN A 168 -2.53 34.01 13.69
C GLN A 168 -2.42 35.49 13.35
N GLN A 169 -1.38 35.92 12.62
CA GLN A 169 -1.21 37.30 12.17
C GLN A 169 -2.39 37.74 11.26
N LEU A 170 -2.80 36.87 10.33
CA LEU A 170 -3.98 37.09 9.47
C LEU A 170 -5.27 37.31 10.26
N LYS A 171 -5.48 36.53 11.33
CA LYS A 171 -6.66 36.68 12.20
C LYS A 171 -6.59 37.94 13.05
N GLY A 172 -5.39 38.36 13.43
CA GLY A 172 -5.14 39.54 14.26
C GLY A 172 -5.50 40.86 13.60
N ARG A 173 -5.66 40.92 12.26
CA ARG A 173 -5.90 42.16 11.48
C ARG A 173 -4.84 43.26 11.65
N ILE A 174 -3.64 42.94 12.13
CA ILE A 174 -2.65 43.92 12.60
C ILE A 174 -1.51 44.20 11.60
N SER A 175 -1.29 43.35 10.59
CA SER A 175 -0.14 43.48 9.68
C SER A 175 -0.48 44.20 8.37
N GLY A 176 0.38 45.14 7.96
CA GLY A 176 0.32 45.73 6.62
C GLY A 176 0.66 44.72 5.54
N ASP A 177 0.04 44.85 4.36
CA ASP A 177 0.17 43.91 3.24
C ASP A 177 1.62 43.57 2.88
N ILE A 178 2.53 44.54 2.98
CA ILE A 178 3.97 44.37 2.70
C ILE A 178 4.61 43.33 3.63
N TYR A 179 4.36 43.42 4.93
CA TYR A 179 4.92 42.48 5.91
C TYR A 179 4.34 41.07 5.72
N LEU A 180 3.02 40.98 5.54
CA LEU A 180 2.36 39.69 5.32
C LEU A 180 2.86 39.02 4.03
N ASN A 181 3.04 39.78 2.95
CA ASN A 181 3.61 39.28 1.71
C ASN A 181 5.05 38.78 1.90
N GLY A 182 5.86 39.47 2.72
CA GLY A 182 7.20 39.01 3.11
C GLY A 182 7.17 37.66 3.84
N LEU A 183 6.27 37.49 4.82
CA LEU A 183 6.12 36.22 5.54
C LEU A 183 5.66 35.08 4.62
N LEU A 184 4.69 35.35 3.74
CA LEU A 184 4.22 34.37 2.75
C LEU A 184 5.32 33.96 1.77
N LYS A 185 6.18 34.90 1.37
CA LYS A 185 7.36 34.63 0.55
C LYS A 185 8.33 33.70 1.27
N ASN A 186 8.66 33.99 2.54
CA ASN A 186 9.51 33.13 3.36
C ASN A 186 8.90 31.73 3.56
N LEU A 187 7.57 31.64 3.71
CA LEU A 187 6.86 30.36 3.84
C LEU A 187 6.96 29.54 2.55
N ASP A 188 6.93 30.19 1.38
CA ASP A 188 7.09 29.49 0.10
C ASP A 188 8.52 28.95 -0.09
N ILE A 189 9.55 29.65 0.41
CA ILE A 189 10.94 29.14 0.46
C ILE A 189 11.03 27.86 1.30
N VAL A 190 10.49 27.89 2.53
CA VAL A 190 10.43 26.71 3.42
C VAL A 190 9.70 25.56 2.74
N LYS A 191 8.58 25.85 2.06
CA LYS A 191 7.79 24.86 1.32
C LYS A 191 8.54 24.30 0.11
N LYS A 192 9.29 25.12 -0.62
CA LYS A 192 10.12 24.70 -1.77
C LYS A 192 11.19 23.71 -1.31
N HIS A 193 11.93 24.05 -0.25
CA HIS A 193 12.94 23.14 0.32
C HIS A 193 12.33 21.86 0.90
N MET A 194 11.18 21.96 1.58
CA MET A 194 10.45 20.78 2.03
C MET A 194 10.06 19.85 0.88
N ASN A 195 9.61 20.37 -0.27
CA ASN A 195 9.30 19.57 -1.44
C ASN A 195 10.56 18.94 -2.06
N LEU A 196 11.68 19.67 -2.10
CA LEU A 196 12.97 19.16 -2.54
C LEU A 196 13.43 17.97 -1.68
N LEU A 197 13.34 18.08 -0.35
CA LEU A 197 13.65 16.97 0.54
C LEU A 197 12.72 15.78 0.33
N LEU A 198 11.43 16.02 0.09
CA LEU A 198 10.48 14.94 -0.24
C LEU A 198 10.82 14.23 -1.54
N GLU A 199 11.22 14.98 -2.57
CA GLU A 199 11.70 14.45 -3.85
C GLU A 199 12.96 13.60 -3.68
N ASN A 200 13.88 14.09 -2.85
CA ASN A 200 15.13 13.40 -2.57
C ASN A 200 14.93 12.18 -1.66
N GLN A 201 13.98 12.20 -0.72
CA GLN A 201 13.84 11.14 0.29
C GLN A 201 12.79 10.10 -0.05
N PHE A 202 11.81 10.42 -0.91
CA PHE A 202 10.67 9.53 -1.18
C PHE A 202 10.25 9.51 -2.66
N ILE A 203 10.02 8.30 -3.20
CA ILE A 203 9.47 8.14 -4.55
C ILE A 203 7.97 8.36 -4.54
N PHE A 204 7.48 9.29 -5.36
CA PHE A 204 6.09 9.72 -5.51
C PHE A 204 5.40 10.31 -4.29
N TYR A 205 5.74 9.89 -3.07
CA TYR A 205 5.13 10.37 -1.85
C TYR A 205 5.43 11.85 -1.66
N ARG A 206 4.37 12.64 -1.53
CA ARG A 206 4.45 14.08 -1.27
C ARG A 206 3.59 14.44 -0.07
N TYR A 207 3.92 15.58 0.53
CA TYR A 207 3.04 16.18 1.51
C TYR A 207 1.76 16.66 0.81
N THR A 208 0.63 16.19 1.32
CA THR A 208 -0.66 16.24 0.60
C THR A 208 -1.05 17.65 0.12
N PRO A 209 -0.85 18.73 0.92
CA PRO A 209 -1.20 20.10 0.52
C PRO A 209 -0.33 20.75 -0.56
N THR A 210 0.90 20.30 -0.81
CA THR A 210 1.89 21.10 -1.55
C THR A 210 2.06 20.73 -3.02
N SER A 211 1.80 19.48 -3.40
CA SER A 211 2.01 19.00 -4.78
C SER A 211 0.71 18.86 -5.58
N LYS A 212 0.76 19.31 -6.85
CA LYS A 212 -0.33 19.33 -7.84
C LYS A 212 0.05 18.69 -9.20
N GLN A 213 1.05 17.80 -9.25
CA GLN A 213 1.46 17.15 -10.50
C GLN A 213 0.31 16.36 -11.11
N PHE A 214 -0.03 16.67 -12.37
CA PHE A 214 -1.11 16.01 -13.11
C PHE A 214 -0.73 14.57 -13.44
N VAL A 215 0.44 14.37 -14.03
CA VAL A 215 1.04 13.04 -14.24
C VAL A 215 2.35 12.94 -13.48
N LYS A 216 2.56 11.84 -12.77
CA LYS A 216 3.85 11.47 -12.17
C LYS A 216 4.47 10.26 -12.84
N SER A 217 3.63 9.27 -13.12
CA SER A 217 4.07 8.04 -13.74
C SER A 217 2.94 7.32 -14.45
N ILE A 218 3.34 6.47 -15.38
CA ILE A 218 2.47 5.51 -16.07
C ILE A 218 2.99 4.13 -15.74
N HIS A 219 2.14 3.31 -15.15
CA HIS A 219 2.44 1.95 -14.73
C HIS A 219 1.58 0.98 -15.53
N LEU A 220 2.23 -0.04 -16.09
CA LEU A 220 1.65 -1.01 -17.00
C LEU A 220 2.11 -2.40 -16.55
N PHE A 221 1.20 -3.35 -16.39
CA PHE A 221 1.61 -4.74 -16.26
C PHE A 221 0.63 -5.69 -16.91
N HIS A 222 1.17 -6.85 -17.26
CA HIS A 222 0.42 -8.00 -17.73
C HIS A 222 0.75 -9.19 -16.84
N ASP A 223 -0.29 -9.94 -16.50
CA ASP A 223 -0.21 -11.18 -15.76
C ASP A 223 -0.65 -12.33 -16.64
N ASN A 224 0.06 -13.45 -16.56
CA ASN A 224 -0.29 -14.69 -17.25
C ASN A 224 0.47 -15.88 -16.64
N ASP A 225 -0.05 -17.09 -16.76
CA ASP A 225 0.63 -18.33 -16.36
C ASP A 225 1.77 -18.74 -17.29
N PHE A 226 1.78 -18.36 -18.58
CA PHE A 226 2.95 -18.57 -19.45
C PHE A 226 4.20 -17.82 -18.94
N LEU A 227 3.99 -16.73 -18.19
CA LEU A 227 5.07 -15.97 -17.56
C LEU A 227 5.71 -16.69 -16.36
N LEU A 228 5.26 -17.91 -16.02
CA LEU A 228 5.98 -18.78 -15.09
C LEU A 228 7.21 -19.47 -15.70
N PHE A 229 7.51 -19.23 -16.98
CA PHE A 229 8.56 -19.93 -17.74
C PHE A 229 8.35 -21.45 -17.78
N SER A 230 7.09 -21.88 -17.68
CA SER A 230 6.65 -23.24 -17.95
C SER A 230 6.77 -23.53 -19.45
N LYS A 231 7.09 -24.78 -19.82
CA LYS A 231 7.09 -25.20 -21.23
C LYS A 231 5.71 -25.12 -21.90
N MET A 232 4.63 -25.05 -21.11
CA MET A 232 3.26 -24.93 -21.61
C MET A 232 2.46 -23.91 -20.80
N ASN A 233 1.80 -22.98 -21.50
CA ASN A 233 0.72 -22.17 -20.97
C ASN A 233 -0.46 -23.10 -20.62
N GLU A 234 -0.87 -23.22 -19.36
CA GLU A 234 -1.94 -24.16 -19.00
C GLU A 234 -3.33 -23.53 -19.15
N ASP A 235 -3.41 -22.19 -19.23
CA ASP A 235 -4.64 -21.38 -19.20
C ASP A 235 -5.58 -21.85 -18.08
N ARG A 236 -5.02 -22.03 -16.87
CA ARG A 236 -5.73 -22.55 -15.70
C ARG A 236 -5.88 -21.52 -14.61
N ASN A 237 -7.07 -21.49 -14.01
CA ASN A 237 -7.41 -20.68 -12.84
C ASN A 237 -7.37 -19.18 -13.11
N TYR A 238 -6.18 -18.58 -13.02
CA TYR A 238 -5.95 -17.17 -13.34
C TYR A 238 -5.19 -17.10 -14.64
N THR A 239 -5.95 -16.95 -15.71
CA THR A 239 -5.50 -17.05 -17.11
C THR A 239 -4.76 -15.79 -17.54
N GLY A 240 -5.13 -14.67 -16.96
CA GLY A 240 -4.35 -13.47 -17.10
C GLY A 240 -5.06 -12.23 -16.62
N GLY A 241 -4.31 -11.15 -16.64
CA GLY A 241 -4.82 -9.84 -16.34
C GLY A 241 -3.94 -8.76 -16.93
N PHE A 242 -4.48 -7.56 -16.99
CA PHE A 242 -3.72 -6.39 -17.36
C PHE A 242 -4.12 -5.23 -16.47
N ARG A 243 -3.19 -4.30 -16.27
CA ARG A 243 -3.49 -3.05 -15.60
C ARG A 243 -2.71 -1.91 -16.24
N PHE A 244 -3.43 -0.83 -16.51
CA PHE A 244 -2.89 0.49 -16.80
C PHE A 244 -3.18 1.39 -15.61
N GLU A 245 -2.16 2.02 -15.06
CA GLU A 245 -2.26 2.86 -13.87
C GLU A 245 -1.53 4.19 -14.10
N PHE A 246 -2.25 5.27 -13.89
CA PHE A 246 -1.76 6.63 -14.00
C PHE A 246 -1.62 7.25 -12.60
N THR A 247 -0.39 7.58 -12.22
CA THR A 247 -0.09 8.17 -10.92
C THR A 247 -0.23 9.70 -10.97
N THR A 248 -0.94 10.27 -10.00
CA THR A 248 -1.28 11.70 -9.97
C THR A 248 -1.41 12.25 -8.55
N ASP A 249 -1.18 13.55 -8.42
CA ASP A 249 -1.48 14.32 -7.20
C ASP A 249 -2.69 15.24 -7.36
N TYR A 250 -3.28 15.34 -8.55
CA TYR A 250 -4.31 16.31 -8.85
C TYR A 250 -5.65 15.95 -8.19
N PHE A 251 -6.06 14.68 -8.28
CA PHE A 251 -7.37 14.21 -7.83
C PHE A 251 -7.45 13.88 -6.34
N LYS A 252 -6.75 14.63 -5.48
CA LYS A 252 -6.72 14.39 -4.04
C LYS A 252 -8.07 14.67 -3.39
N MET A 253 -9.01 13.72 -3.47
CA MET A 253 -10.28 13.82 -2.75
C MET A 253 -9.98 13.85 -1.24
N ARG A 254 -10.41 14.95 -0.61
CA ARG A 254 -10.20 15.29 0.81
C ARG A 254 -11.30 14.75 1.72
N LEU A 255 -12.07 13.76 1.25
CA LEU A 255 -12.95 12.96 2.11
C LEU A 255 -12.08 12.41 3.25
N PHE A 256 -12.40 12.80 4.48
CA PHE A 256 -11.66 12.48 5.72
C PHE A 256 -10.33 13.21 5.96
N ARG A 257 -10.25 14.53 5.70
CA ARG A 257 -9.17 15.41 6.18
C ARG A 257 -8.68 15.15 7.61
N PRO A 258 -9.55 15.00 8.64
CA PRO A 258 -9.08 14.85 10.03
C PRO A 258 -8.26 13.57 10.29
N LEU A 259 -8.34 12.56 9.41
CA LEU A 259 -7.55 11.33 9.52
C LEU A 259 -6.18 11.42 8.81
N ASN A 260 -5.97 12.42 7.94
CA ASN A 260 -4.68 12.65 7.31
C ASN A 260 -3.81 13.48 8.28
N LYS A 261 -3.19 12.78 9.23
CA LYS A 261 -2.23 13.37 10.16
C LYS A 261 -0.96 13.82 9.43
N ASN A 262 -0.30 14.76 10.06
CA ASN A 262 0.95 15.41 9.69
C ASN A 262 2.12 14.45 9.38
N ASN A 263 2.01 13.20 9.83
CA ASN A 263 3.04 12.18 9.65
C ASN A 263 2.80 11.23 8.44
N ILE A 264 1.88 11.57 7.55
CA ILE A 264 1.47 10.71 6.43
C ILE A 264 1.76 11.40 5.10
N LEU A 265 2.62 10.79 4.30
CA LEU A 265 2.83 11.13 2.90
C LEU A 265 1.88 10.32 2.04
N SER A 266 1.40 10.89 0.93
CA SER A 266 0.49 10.15 0.04
C SER A 266 0.59 10.58 -1.41
N TYR A 267 0.17 9.67 -2.29
CA TYR A 267 -0.12 9.94 -3.69
C TYR A 267 -1.32 9.10 -4.13
N GLN A 268 -1.86 9.36 -5.31
CA GLN A 268 -3.04 8.68 -5.82
C GLN A 268 -2.79 8.16 -7.23
N SER A 269 -3.65 7.25 -7.66
CA SER A 269 -3.67 6.81 -9.04
C SER A 269 -5.09 6.58 -9.51
N ILE A 270 -5.27 6.67 -10.83
CA ILE A 270 -6.44 6.17 -11.54
C ILE A 270 -5.95 4.99 -12.36
N LEU A 271 -6.69 3.90 -12.34
CA LEU A 271 -6.28 2.67 -13.01
C LEU A 271 -7.45 2.04 -13.76
N LEU A 272 -7.13 1.42 -14.88
CA LEU A 272 -7.98 0.58 -15.69
C LEU A 272 -7.38 -0.83 -15.64
N GLY A 273 -8.19 -1.84 -15.39
CA GLY A 273 -7.72 -3.22 -15.37
C GLY A 273 -8.75 -4.22 -15.83
N GLY A 274 -8.26 -5.39 -16.17
CA GLY A 274 -9.06 -6.55 -16.51
C GLY A 274 -8.41 -7.81 -15.97
N GLU A 275 -9.22 -8.69 -15.41
CA GLU A 275 -8.81 -9.97 -14.85
C GLU A 275 -9.69 -11.07 -15.46
N GLY A 276 -9.08 -12.18 -15.85
CA GLY A 276 -9.72 -13.32 -16.51
C GLY A 276 -9.40 -14.63 -15.80
N TYR A 277 -10.44 -15.43 -15.58
CA TYR A 277 -10.36 -16.73 -14.93
C TYR A 277 -11.01 -17.79 -15.81
N THR A 278 -10.26 -18.84 -16.13
CA THR A 278 -10.74 -19.95 -16.95
C THR A 278 -10.60 -21.28 -16.21
N PRO A 279 -11.52 -22.23 -16.42
CA PRO A 279 -11.26 -23.63 -16.10
C PRO A 279 -10.06 -24.15 -16.91
N TYR A 280 -9.68 -25.40 -16.67
CA TYR A 280 -8.89 -26.13 -17.63
C TYR A 280 -9.67 -26.38 -18.92
N ILE A 281 -9.22 -25.75 -19.99
CA ILE A 281 -9.93 -25.66 -21.28
C ILE A 281 -9.49 -26.70 -22.32
N ARG A 282 -8.60 -27.63 -21.97
CA ARG A 282 -8.04 -28.58 -22.95
C ARG A 282 -8.81 -29.90 -22.91
N PHE A 283 -9.07 -30.44 -24.10
CA PHE A 283 -9.57 -31.79 -24.33
C PHE A 283 -8.63 -32.50 -25.31
N LYS A 284 -8.66 -33.84 -25.29
CA LYS A 284 -8.12 -34.65 -26.37
C LYS A 284 -9.28 -35.18 -27.23
N GLU A 285 -9.04 -35.32 -28.52
CA GLU A 285 -10.08 -35.76 -29.47
C GLU A 285 -10.66 -37.12 -29.07
N ASP A 286 -9.79 -38.10 -28.78
CA ASP A 286 -10.16 -39.44 -28.31
C ASP A 286 -11.01 -39.41 -27.03
N GLU A 287 -10.70 -38.51 -26.08
CA GLU A 287 -11.49 -38.35 -24.86
C GLU A 287 -12.92 -37.87 -25.17
N VAL A 288 -13.09 -36.98 -26.15
CA VAL A 288 -14.41 -36.49 -26.57
C VAL A 288 -15.15 -37.56 -27.37
N GLU A 289 -14.49 -38.18 -28.34
CA GLU A 289 -15.08 -39.22 -29.19
C GLU A 289 -15.59 -40.40 -28.36
N ASN A 290 -14.78 -40.88 -27.41
CA ASN A 290 -15.15 -41.96 -26.50
C ASN A 290 -16.30 -41.58 -25.56
N ALA A 291 -16.30 -40.35 -25.02
CA ALA A 291 -17.32 -39.92 -24.08
C ALA A 291 -18.67 -39.59 -24.75
N MET A 292 -18.62 -39.11 -25.99
CA MET A 292 -19.80 -38.64 -26.72
C MET A 292 -20.34 -39.67 -27.73
N GLY A 293 -19.57 -40.72 -28.04
CA GLY A 293 -19.96 -41.74 -29.01
C GLY A 293 -20.03 -41.22 -30.44
N ILE A 294 -19.20 -40.23 -30.78
CA ILE A 294 -19.15 -39.61 -32.10
C ILE A 294 -17.71 -39.56 -32.61
N ARG A 295 -17.52 -39.42 -33.93
CA ARG A 295 -16.22 -39.11 -34.52
C ARG A 295 -16.15 -37.61 -34.78
N LEU A 296 -15.10 -36.95 -34.30
CA LEU A 296 -14.88 -35.54 -34.58
C LEU A 296 -14.41 -35.37 -36.03
N VAL A 297 -15.02 -34.42 -36.73
CA VAL A 297 -14.75 -34.15 -38.15
C VAL A 297 -14.22 -32.72 -38.28
N VAL A 298 -13.03 -32.59 -38.86
CA VAL A 298 -12.45 -31.31 -39.24
C VAL A 298 -12.85 -31.00 -40.68
N ASN A 299 -13.49 -29.87 -40.89
CA ASN A 299 -13.83 -29.37 -42.23
C ASN A 299 -12.56 -28.95 -42.96
N GLN A 300 -12.22 -29.71 -44.02
CA GLN A 300 -10.98 -29.53 -44.80
C GLN A 300 -10.83 -28.13 -45.41
N ASN A 301 -11.94 -27.44 -45.72
CA ASN A 301 -11.90 -26.11 -46.32
C ASN A 301 -11.58 -25.01 -45.31
N THR A 302 -11.88 -25.24 -44.04
CA THR A 302 -11.75 -24.21 -42.98
C THR A 302 -10.66 -24.54 -41.95
N GLY A 303 -10.26 -25.82 -41.85
CA GLY A 303 -9.38 -26.31 -40.81
C GLY A 303 -10.01 -26.37 -39.41
N TYR A 304 -11.32 -26.08 -39.28
CA TYR A 304 -12.05 -26.14 -38.02
C TYR A 304 -12.96 -27.36 -37.94
N PHE A 305 -13.29 -27.80 -36.72
CA PHE A 305 -14.34 -28.79 -36.49
C PHE A 305 -15.67 -28.33 -37.13
N ASP A 306 -16.42 -29.27 -37.72
CA ASP A 306 -17.78 -28.98 -38.18
C ASP A 306 -18.71 -28.67 -37.00
N GLN A 307 -19.92 -28.17 -37.29
CA GLN A 307 -20.83 -27.70 -36.24
C GLN A 307 -21.21 -28.83 -35.27
N ALA A 308 -21.47 -30.04 -35.76
CA ALA A 308 -21.86 -31.18 -34.93
C ALA A 308 -20.73 -31.62 -33.97
N SER A 309 -19.49 -31.61 -34.47
CA SER A 309 -18.29 -31.87 -33.68
C SER A 309 -18.08 -30.76 -32.64
N GLN A 310 -18.24 -29.49 -33.02
CA GLN A 310 -18.14 -28.36 -32.09
C GLN A 310 -19.18 -28.45 -30.98
N ASP A 311 -20.44 -28.74 -31.30
CA ASP A 311 -21.52 -28.88 -30.31
C ASP A 311 -21.23 -30.02 -29.32
N SER A 312 -20.67 -31.12 -29.82
CA SER A 312 -20.28 -32.26 -28.99
C SER A 312 -19.10 -31.96 -28.09
N ILE A 313 -18.09 -31.23 -28.59
CA ILE A 313 -16.97 -30.73 -27.77
C ILE A 313 -17.48 -29.78 -26.69
N ILE A 314 -18.34 -28.80 -27.04
CA ILE A 314 -18.94 -27.85 -26.09
C ILE A 314 -19.69 -28.59 -24.97
N LYS A 315 -20.53 -29.55 -25.35
CA LYS A 315 -21.31 -30.37 -24.40
C LYS A 315 -20.41 -31.18 -23.48
N TYR A 316 -19.38 -31.83 -24.03
CA TYR A 316 -18.37 -32.56 -23.27
C TYR A 316 -17.64 -31.64 -22.28
N MET A 317 -17.12 -30.50 -22.76
CA MET A 317 -16.37 -29.54 -21.96
C MET A 317 -17.22 -28.96 -20.83
N ARG A 318 -18.49 -28.63 -21.09
CA ARG A 318 -19.44 -28.13 -20.08
C ARG A 318 -19.70 -29.19 -18.99
N ALA A 319 -19.93 -30.44 -19.39
CA ALA A 319 -20.12 -31.54 -18.45
C ALA A 319 -18.86 -31.76 -17.58
N ARG A 320 -17.67 -31.75 -18.18
CA ARG A 320 -16.41 -31.92 -17.45
C ARG A 320 -16.14 -30.75 -16.51
N GLN A 321 -16.26 -29.51 -16.99
CA GLN A 321 -16.07 -28.30 -16.20
C GLN A 321 -16.94 -28.29 -14.93
N THR A 322 -18.24 -28.55 -15.09
CA THR A 322 -19.19 -28.54 -13.97
C THR A 322 -18.87 -29.60 -12.92
N GLN A 323 -18.16 -30.66 -13.28
CA GLN A 323 -17.77 -31.74 -12.38
C GLN A 323 -16.41 -31.52 -11.72
N THR A 324 -15.45 -30.88 -12.41
CA THR A 324 -14.04 -30.91 -11.99
C THR A 324 -13.42 -29.55 -11.72
N ASP A 325 -13.99 -28.44 -12.20
CA ASP A 325 -13.27 -27.17 -12.31
C ASP A 325 -14.12 -25.94 -11.97
N ARG A 326 -13.50 -24.76 -12.04
CA ARG A 326 -14.13 -23.45 -11.82
C ARG A 326 -15.00 -23.00 -13.00
N PRO A 327 -15.97 -22.10 -12.78
CA PRO A 327 -16.61 -21.37 -13.87
C PRO A 327 -15.64 -20.43 -14.60
N PHE A 328 -15.98 -20.07 -15.83
CA PHE A 328 -15.39 -18.90 -16.46
C PHE A 328 -15.81 -17.65 -15.69
N ALA A 329 -14.90 -16.70 -15.54
CA ALA A 329 -15.23 -15.43 -14.93
C ALA A 329 -14.27 -14.34 -15.41
N SER A 330 -14.74 -13.10 -15.37
CA SER A 330 -13.88 -11.96 -15.66
C SER A 330 -14.34 -10.74 -14.87
N PHE A 331 -13.42 -9.82 -14.60
CA PHE A 331 -13.72 -8.53 -13.99
C PHE A 331 -12.98 -7.42 -14.73
N GLN A 332 -13.70 -6.48 -15.32
CA GLN A 332 -13.13 -5.29 -15.94
C GLN A 332 -13.53 -4.07 -15.13
N TYR A 333 -12.56 -3.22 -14.79
CA TYR A 333 -12.79 -2.16 -13.83
C TYR A 333 -11.99 -0.89 -14.13
N ILE A 334 -12.57 0.22 -13.67
CA ILE A 334 -11.84 1.44 -13.37
C ILE A 334 -11.69 1.49 -11.85
N ALA A 335 -10.52 1.87 -11.36
CA ALA A 335 -10.30 2.05 -9.95
C ALA A 335 -9.55 3.33 -9.63
N ARG A 336 -9.68 3.71 -8.36
CA ARG A 336 -8.85 4.73 -7.75
C ARG A 336 -7.93 4.08 -6.72
N GLY A 337 -6.63 4.26 -6.91
CA GLY A 337 -5.60 3.89 -5.96
C GLY A 337 -5.25 5.05 -5.02
N LYS A 338 -5.06 4.75 -3.74
CA LYS A 338 -4.51 5.67 -2.75
C LYS A 338 -3.38 4.99 -1.99
N TYR A 339 -2.22 5.62 -2.06
CA TYR A 339 -0.99 5.15 -1.44
C TYR A 339 -0.62 6.06 -0.30
N ARG A 340 -0.32 5.50 0.86
CA ARG A 340 0.12 6.24 2.03
C ARG A 340 1.35 5.61 2.62
N LEU A 341 2.24 6.46 3.10
CA LEU A 341 3.47 6.08 3.77
C LEU A 341 3.61 6.94 5.02
N ASN A 342 3.89 6.32 6.15
CA ASN A 342 4.40 7.06 7.29
C ASN A 342 5.79 7.62 6.95
N TYR A 343 6.07 8.90 7.16
CA TYR A 343 7.36 9.48 6.72
C TYR A 343 8.59 8.82 7.37
N HIS A 344 8.43 8.16 8.52
CA HIS A 344 9.52 7.36 9.10
C HIS A 344 9.70 6.00 8.42
N GLY A 345 8.78 5.53 7.58
CA GLY A 345 8.85 4.22 6.94
C GLY A 345 8.34 3.07 7.84
N HIS A 346 7.70 3.38 8.98
CA HIS A 346 7.19 2.35 9.90
C HIS A 346 6.07 1.52 9.27
N TRP A 347 5.22 2.15 8.47
CA TRP A 347 4.10 1.48 7.83
C TRP A 347 3.76 2.16 6.51
N ARG A 348 3.13 1.39 5.62
CA ARG A 348 2.52 1.91 4.40
C ARG A 348 1.16 1.26 4.18
N SER A 349 0.29 1.93 3.45
CA SER A 349 -1.03 1.39 3.09
C SER A 349 -1.34 1.65 1.63
N LYS A 350 -1.98 0.69 0.97
CA LYS A 350 -2.48 0.79 -0.40
C LYS A 350 -3.97 0.52 -0.38
N SER A 351 -4.78 1.43 -0.90
CA SER A 351 -6.24 1.28 -0.95
C SER A 351 -6.71 1.43 -2.39
N PHE A 352 -7.52 0.51 -2.86
CA PHE A 352 -8.12 0.56 -4.19
C PHE A 352 -9.63 0.49 -4.05
N PHE A 353 -10.33 1.45 -4.65
CA PHE A 353 -11.77 1.35 -4.87
C PHE A 353 -11.98 1.06 -6.34
N LYS A 354 -12.42 -0.16 -6.65
CA LYS A 354 -12.72 -0.64 -8.01
C LYS A 354 -14.22 -0.56 -8.25
N ILE A 355 -14.60 -0.15 -9.44
CA ILE A 355 -15.97 -0.24 -9.96
C ILE A 355 -15.89 -0.69 -11.41
N GLY A 356 -16.78 -1.61 -11.80
CA GLY A 356 -16.66 -2.25 -13.09
C GLY A 356 -17.74 -3.29 -13.34
N THR A 357 -17.48 -4.19 -14.29
CA THR A 357 -18.40 -5.25 -14.70
C THR A 357 -17.77 -6.61 -14.46
N ILE A 358 -18.49 -7.49 -13.77
CA ILE A 358 -18.17 -8.92 -13.70
C ILE A 358 -18.89 -9.63 -14.83
N GLY A 359 -18.15 -10.44 -15.59
CA GLY A 359 -18.63 -11.08 -16.82
C GLY A 359 -18.58 -10.15 -18.04
N GLY A 360 -19.20 -10.57 -19.13
CA GLY A 360 -19.25 -9.82 -20.39
C GLY A 360 -18.22 -10.28 -21.45
N ASN A 361 -18.21 -9.63 -22.60
CA ASN A 361 -17.44 -10.10 -23.76
C ASN A 361 -15.96 -9.68 -23.77
N ILE A 362 -15.55 -8.77 -22.88
CA ILE A 362 -14.18 -8.22 -22.91
C ILE A 362 -13.13 -9.29 -22.59
N GLY A 363 -13.35 -10.10 -21.55
CA GLY A 363 -12.44 -11.20 -21.19
C GLY A 363 -12.26 -12.20 -22.33
N ARG A 364 -13.37 -12.63 -22.94
CA ARG A 364 -13.40 -13.50 -24.12
C ARG A 364 -12.61 -12.91 -25.29
N ASN A 365 -12.85 -11.64 -25.63
CA ASN A 365 -12.21 -10.98 -26.76
C ASN A 365 -10.71 -10.80 -26.55
N LEU A 366 -10.28 -10.43 -25.33
CA LEU A 366 -8.87 -10.27 -25.01
C LEU A 366 -8.12 -11.60 -25.06
N GLN A 367 -8.69 -12.66 -24.47
CA GLN A 367 -8.07 -13.99 -24.53
C GLN A 367 -7.99 -14.49 -25.97
N ALA A 368 -9.05 -14.31 -26.76
CA ALA A 368 -9.06 -14.70 -28.17
C ALA A 368 -7.95 -13.99 -28.97
N ALA A 369 -7.76 -12.68 -28.78
CA ALA A 369 -6.69 -11.93 -29.44
C ALA A 369 -5.29 -12.43 -29.03
N ILE A 370 -5.06 -12.64 -27.73
CA ILE A 370 -3.78 -13.18 -27.24
C ILE A 370 -3.52 -14.58 -27.82
N HIS A 371 -4.54 -15.44 -27.84
CA HIS A 371 -4.41 -16.80 -28.35
C HIS A 371 -4.10 -16.83 -29.85
N GLN A 372 -4.79 -15.98 -30.60
CA GLN A 372 -4.62 -15.86 -32.05
C GLN A 372 -3.24 -15.31 -32.43
N ASP A 373 -2.75 -14.30 -31.70
CA ASP A 373 -1.59 -13.51 -32.15
C ASP A 373 -0.28 -13.87 -31.41
N LEU A 374 -0.33 -14.36 -30.17
CA LEU A 374 0.85 -14.50 -29.31
C LEU A 374 1.20 -15.95 -28.93
N THR A 375 0.26 -16.89 -29.05
CA THR A 375 0.51 -18.30 -28.67
C THR A 375 0.32 -19.25 -29.83
N GLN A 376 1.39 -19.92 -30.24
CA GLN A 376 1.30 -20.97 -31.26
C GLN A 376 0.63 -22.23 -30.68
N GLY A 377 -0.36 -22.77 -31.39
CA GLY A 377 -1.02 -24.03 -31.00
C GLY A 377 -2.04 -23.91 -29.86
N SER A 378 -2.50 -22.70 -29.52
CA SER A 378 -3.58 -22.52 -28.55
C SER A 378 -4.92 -23.02 -29.13
N ILE A 379 -5.63 -23.83 -28.35
CA ILE A 379 -6.98 -24.27 -28.70
C ILE A 379 -7.95 -23.10 -28.47
N LYS A 380 -8.92 -22.93 -29.37
CA LYS A 380 -10.00 -21.96 -29.20
C LYS A 380 -10.71 -22.23 -27.87
N VAL A 381 -10.85 -21.19 -27.06
CA VAL A 381 -11.56 -21.30 -25.79
C VAL A 381 -13.06 -21.30 -26.05
N LEU A 382 -13.71 -22.39 -25.64
CA LEU A 382 -15.16 -22.58 -25.73
C LEU A 382 -15.81 -22.29 -24.37
N ASN A 383 -17.14 -22.08 -24.35
CA ASN A 383 -17.97 -21.92 -23.15
C ASN A 383 -17.81 -20.59 -22.38
N TRP A 384 -17.25 -19.55 -22.99
CA TRP A 384 -17.26 -18.20 -22.40
C TRP A 384 -18.68 -17.65 -22.17
N GLU A 385 -19.66 -18.14 -22.94
CA GLU A 385 -21.09 -17.86 -22.76
C GLU A 385 -21.70 -18.48 -21.49
N ASP A 386 -20.93 -19.28 -20.76
CA ASP A 386 -21.32 -19.89 -19.48
C ASP A 386 -20.61 -19.22 -18.28
N GLN A 387 -19.92 -18.11 -18.50
CA GLN A 387 -19.23 -17.39 -17.43
C GLN A 387 -20.20 -16.86 -16.37
N ILE A 388 -19.67 -16.57 -15.19
CA ILE A 388 -20.40 -15.85 -14.15
C ILE A 388 -20.83 -14.49 -14.66
N ALA A 389 -22.12 -14.17 -14.46
CA ALA A 389 -22.74 -12.93 -14.92
C ALA A 389 -22.55 -12.69 -16.42
N ASN A 390 -22.83 -13.69 -17.26
CA ASN A 390 -22.64 -13.59 -18.71
C ASN A 390 -23.54 -12.51 -19.31
N GLY A 391 -22.97 -11.38 -19.75
CA GLY A 391 -23.72 -10.17 -20.14
C GLY A 391 -23.20 -8.93 -19.40
N GLY A 392 -22.60 -9.15 -18.23
CA GLY A 392 -21.97 -8.12 -17.42
C GLY A 392 -22.90 -7.64 -16.31
N ARG A 393 -22.48 -7.79 -15.06
CA ARG A 393 -23.16 -7.19 -13.90
C ARG A 393 -22.27 -6.15 -13.25
N LEU A 394 -22.87 -5.02 -12.86
CA LEU A 394 -22.16 -3.97 -12.13
C LEU A 394 -21.61 -4.55 -10.82
N ALA A 395 -20.34 -4.27 -10.57
CA ALA A 395 -19.61 -4.75 -9.43
C ALA A 395 -18.71 -3.64 -8.87
N PHE A 396 -18.43 -3.72 -7.58
CA PHE A 396 -17.45 -2.88 -6.91
C PHE A 396 -16.64 -3.70 -5.93
N ASN A 397 -15.44 -3.23 -5.62
CA ASN A 397 -14.63 -3.85 -4.59
C ASN A 397 -13.70 -2.83 -3.93
N ILE A 398 -13.45 -3.01 -2.64
CA ILE A 398 -12.49 -2.24 -1.86
C ILE A 398 -11.36 -3.17 -1.44
N ASP A 399 -10.17 -2.95 -1.99
CA ASP A 399 -8.96 -3.64 -1.58
C ASP A 399 -8.12 -2.73 -0.70
N HIS A 400 -7.84 -3.15 0.53
CA HIS A 400 -6.96 -2.45 1.45
C HIS A 400 -5.80 -3.34 1.86
N HIS A 401 -4.58 -2.87 1.60
CA HIS A 401 -3.35 -3.51 2.05
C HIS A 401 -2.65 -2.58 3.03
N PHE A 402 -2.09 -3.14 4.10
CA PHE A 402 -1.40 -2.41 5.14
C PHE A 402 -0.15 -3.19 5.56
N ASP A 403 1.02 -2.60 5.35
CA ASP A 403 2.29 -3.26 5.62
C ASP A 403 2.97 -2.59 6.83
N LEU A 404 3.42 -3.40 7.79
CA LEU A 404 4.12 -2.98 9.00
C LEU A 404 5.59 -3.37 8.96
N MET A 405 6.50 -2.40 9.09
CA MET A 405 7.94 -2.66 9.12
C MET A 405 8.35 -3.20 10.50
N LEU A 406 8.63 -4.50 10.56
CA LEU A 406 9.02 -5.17 11.81
C LEU A 406 10.50 -4.97 12.10
N PHE A 407 11.35 -5.17 11.09
CA PHE A 407 12.81 -5.07 11.18
C PHE A 407 13.40 -4.36 9.95
N SER A 408 14.23 -3.35 10.18
CA SER A 408 14.97 -2.60 9.16
C SER A 408 16.15 -1.88 9.82
N SER A 409 17.21 -1.58 9.07
CA SER A 409 18.31 -0.74 9.53
C SER A 409 17.86 0.69 9.87
N GLU A 410 16.90 1.24 9.12
CA GLU A 410 16.54 2.66 9.22
C GLU A 410 15.33 2.95 10.11
N SER A 411 14.40 1.99 10.25
CA SER A 411 13.08 2.28 10.82
C SER A 411 12.27 1.05 11.18
N THR A 412 11.69 1.00 12.38
CA THR A 412 10.84 -0.13 12.81
C THR A 412 9.67 0.34 13.64
N VAL A 413 8.51 -0.33 13.53
CA VAL A 413 7.30 0.01 14.30
C VAL A 413 7.54 -0.02 15.81
N PHE A 414 8.49 -0.85 16.27
CA PHE A 414 8.83 -1.02 17.68
C PHE A 414 9.78 0.04 18.24
N GLU A 415 10.49 0.78 17.39
CA GLU A 415 11.50 1.76 17.81
C GLU A 415 11.30 3.07 17.06
N LYS A 416 10.35 3.88 17.55
CA LYS A 416 9.95 5.14 16.90
C LYS A 416 11.02 6.24 16.95
N ASP A 417 11.92 6.20 17.94
CA ASP A 417 12.77 7.35 18.31
C ASP A 417 14.26 7.02 18.44
N LYS A 418 14.74 5.93 17.81
CA LYS A 418 16.15 5.49 17.92
C LYS A 418 17.10 5.98 16.82
N TYR A 419 16.80 7.11 16.17
CA TYR A 419 17.79 7.82 15.35
C TYR A 419 19.05 8.24 16.15
N LEU A 420 19.05 8.09 17.49
CA LEU A 420 20.08 8.53 18.41
C LEU A 420 20.85 7.41 19.15
N ARG A 421 20.65 6.11 18.84
CA ARG A 421 21.41 5.01 19.49
C ARG A 421 22.08 4.10 18.47
N GLU A 422 23.19 4.59 17.92
CA GLU A 422 24.06 3.90 16.95
C GLU A 422 24.67 2.59 17.45
N SER A 423 24.75 2.35 18.77
CA SER A 423 25.74 1.40 19.31
C SER A 423 25.41 -0.10 19.20
N ASN A 424 24.17 -0.52 18.92
CA ASN A 424 23.82 -1.95 18.93
C ASN A 424 23.14 -2.50 17.67
N ARG A 425 22.83 -1.67 16.66
CA ARG A 425 22.20 -2.12 15.40
C ARG A 425 23.17 -2.27 14.22
N SER A 426 24.45 -1.93 14.36
CA SER A 426 25.45 -2.06 13.27
C SER A 426 25.64 -3.50 12.75
N LYS A 427 25.09 -4.51 13.44
CA LYS A 427 25.17 -5.92 13.03
C LYS A 427 24.04 -6.37 12.11
N TRP A 428 22.92 -5.65 12.00
CA TRP A 428 21.85 -6.07 11.10
C TRP A 428 22.17 -5.67 9.65
N PRO A 429 22.08 -6.59 8.68
CA PRO A 429 22.33 -6.25 7.30
C PRO A 429 21.36 -5.16 6.84
N THR A 430 21.90 -4.04 6.36
CA THR A 430 21.12 -2.91 5.83
C THR A 430 20.24 -3.30 4.64
N PHE A 431 20.58 -4.40 3.99
CA PHE A 431 19.85 -4.97 2.88
C PHE A 431 18.73 -5.93 3.26
N LEU A 432 18.43 -6.18 4.53
CA LEU A 432 17.35 -7.10 4.90
C LEU A 432 16.30 -6.38 5.73
N ASN A 433 15.11 -6.27 5.16
CA ASN A 433 13.94 -5.70 5.79
C ASN A 433 12.88 -6.79 5.95
N VAL A 434 12.25 -6.84 7.12
CA VAL A 434 11.18 -7.78 7.44
C VAL A 434 9.92 -6.99 7.75
N TYR A 435 8.82 -7.35 7.12
CA TYR A 435 7.54 -6.68 7.30
C TYR A 435 6.38 -7.65 7.42
N ALA A 436 5.28 -7.21 8.04
CA ALA A 436 4.02 -7.93 8.11
C ALA A 436 3.00 -7.27 7.17
N PRO A 437 2.66 -7.89 6.02
CA PRO A 437 1.53 -7.48 5.20
C PRO A 437 0.21 -7.92 5.85
N LEU A 438 -0.78 -7.03 5.82
CA LEU A 438 -2.17 -7.28 6.16
C LEU A 438 -3.03 -6.87 4.98
N GLU A 439 -4.06 -7.65 4.67
CA GLU A 439 -4.98 -7.36 3.57
C GLU A 439 -6.44 -7.56 3.97
N VAL A 440 -7.29 -6.70 3.42
CA VAL A 440 -8.74 -6.75 3.55
C VAL A 440 -9.31 -6.49 2.17
N HIS A 441 -10.14 -7.39 1.70
CA HIS A 441 -10.91 -7.27 0.47
C HIS A 441 -12.37 -7.27 0.86
N THR A 442 -13.16 -6.34 0.34
CA THR A 442 -14.60 -6.37 0.54
C THR A 442 -15.40 -5.71 -0.56
N GLY A 443 -16.45 -6.39 -0.99
CA GLY A 443 -17.33 -5.95 -2.06
C GLY A 443 -17.89 -7.14 -2.83
N THR A 444 -18.23 -6.93 -4.10
CA THR A 444 -18.88 -7.94 -4.93
C THR A 444 -17.91 -8.80 -5.75
N GLU A 445 -16.62 -8.49 -5.71
CA GLU A 445 -15.55 -9.27 -6.38
C GLU A 445 -15.03 -10.36 -5.43
N LEU A 446 -14.55 -9.96 -4.25
CA LEU A 446 -13.89 -10.81 -3.27
C LEU A 446 -14.09 -10.24 -1.86
N ASP A 447 -14.48 -11.09 -0.91
CA ASP A 447 -14.41 -10.80 0.51
C ASP A 447 -13.39 -11.71 1.18
N ALA A 448 -12.32 -11.10 1.69
CA ALA A 448 -11.24 -11.85 2.30
C ALA A 448 -10.45 -11.00 3.31
N LEU A 449 -9.83 -11.69 4.25
CA LEU A 449 -8.89 -11.12 5.20
C LEU A 449 -7.60 -11.93 5.15
N GLY A 450 -6.46 -11.25 5.12
CA GLY A 450 -5.18 -11.94 5.06
C GLY A 450 -4.09 -11.26 5.88
N ALA A 451 -3.09 -12.05 6.23
CA ALA A 451 -1.90 -11.61 6.93
C ALA A 451 -0.72 -12.48 6.51
N GLY A 452 0.49 -11.92 6.56
CA GLY A 452 1.67 -12.65 6.12
C GLY A 452 2.97 -12.18 6.75
N LEU A 453 4.06 -12.65 6.16
CA LEU A 453 5.41 -12.23 6.45
C LEU A 453 6.15 -11.96 5.13
N GLY A 454 6.78 -10.80 5.03
CA GLY A 454 7.54 -10.37 3.88
C GLY A 454 8.99 -10.07 4.23
N LEU A 455 9.87 -10.39 3.29
CA LEU A 455 11.28 -10.01 3.27
C LEU A 455 11.53 -9.11 2.07
N SER A 456 12.33 -8.05 2.23
CA SER A 456 12.74 -7.20 1.11
C SER A 456 14.12 -6.62 1.30
N ASN A 457 14.84 -6.42 0.20
CA ASN A 457 16.07 -5.64 0.23
C ASN A 457 15.88 -4.13 0.31
N ARG A 458 14.64 -3.65 0.24
CA ARG A 458 14.29 -2.24 0.31
C ARG A 458 13.31 -1.98 1.44
N ASN A 459 13.47 -0.84 2.09
CA ASN A 459 12.51 -0.35 3.06
C ASN A 459 11.36 0.41 2.37
N PHE A 460 10.36 0.84 3.15
CA PHE A 460 9.17 1.51 2.59
C PHE A 460 9.40 2.93 2.06
N LYS A 461 10.51 3.60 2.41
CA LYS A 461 10.88 4.91 1.85
C LYS A 461 11.54 4.76 0.47
N GLU A 462 12.31 3.68 0.31
CA GLU A 462 13.04 3.37 -0.92
C GLU A 462 12.19 2.72 -2.02
N LYS A 463 10.96 2.30 -1.69
CA LYS A 463 10.03 1.64 -2.62
C LYS A 463 8.64 2.24 -2.58
N SER A 464 8.13 2.68 -3.72
CA SER A 464 6.75 3.17 -3.85
C SER A 464 5.72 2.04 -3.68
N GLY A 465 4.44 2.39 -3.55
CA GLY A 465 3.36 1.41 -3.53
C GLY A 465 3.11 0.71 -4.87
N THR A 466 3.61 1.29 -5.98
CA THR A 466 3.64 0.69 -7.33
C THR A 466 4.97 -0.04 -7.60
N ASN A 467 5.73 -0.32 -6.54
CA ASN A 467 7.02 -1.01 -6.59
C ASN A 467 8.16 -0.27 -7.32
N ASP A 468 8.04 1.04 -7.50
CA ASP A 468 9.11 1.85 -8.07
C ASP A 468 10.20 2.14 -7.04
N LEU A 469 11.45 2.27 -7.47
CA LEU A 469 12.61 2.45 -6.58
C LEU A 469 13.17 3.86 -6.64
N LYS A 470 13.91 4.32 -5.64
CA LYS A 470 14.62 5.59 -5.76
C LYS A 470 15.81 5.36 -6.69
N ILE A 471 16.01 6.21 -7.70
CA ILE A 471 17.22 6.12 -8.53
C ILE A 471 18.40 6.50 -7.65
N ASP A 472 19.46 5.70 -7.71
CA ASP A 472 20.79 6.20 -7.40
C ASP A 472 21.48 6.61 -8.71
N ASP A 473 21.51 7.92 -8.97
CA ASP A 473 22.11 8.53 -10.14
C ASP A 473 23.57 8.96 -9.89
N ASN A 474 24.13 8.64 -8.71
CA ASN A 474 25.49 9.01 -8.38
C ASN A 474 26.50 8.26 -9.26
N ARG A 475 26.94 8.93 -10.33
CA ARG A 475 27.90 8.40 -11.29
C ARG A 475 29.29 8.18 -10.70
N SER A 476 29.59 8.74 -9.53
CA SER A 476 30.86 8.51 -8.84
C SER A 476 30.94 7.12 -8.19
N GLN A 477 29.81 6.44 -8.01
CA GLN A 477 29.79 5.09 -7.43
C GLN A 477 30.19 4.02 -8.47
N PRO A 478 30.83 2.92 -8.04
CA PRO A 478 31.09 1.76 -8.88
C PRO A 478 29.81 1.21 -9.52
N MET A 479 29.92 0.70 -10.76
CA MET A 479 28.79 0.17 -11.53
C MET A 479 27.98 -0.88 -10.75
N LEU A 480 28.64 -1.81 -10.04
CA LEU A 480 27.97 -2.84 -9.26
C LEU A 480 27.15 -2.25 -8.11
N GLN A 481 27.65 -1.20 -7.45
CA GLN A 481 26.93 -0.53 -6.38
C GLN A 481 25.70 0.21 -6.93
N ARG A 482 25.83 0.89 -8.07
CA ARG A 482 24.70 1.51 -8.76
C ARG A 482 23.66 0.48 -9.20
N TRP A 483 24.10 -0.66 -9.72
CA TRP A 483 23.21 -1.74 -10.12
C TRP A 483 22.45 -2.29 -8.92
N TYR A 484 23.16 -2.54 -7.82
CA TYR A 484 22.56 -2.95 -6.56
C TYR A 484 21.56 -1.92 -6.02
N ASN A 485 21.92 -0.63 -5.99
CA ASN A 485 21.08 0.47 -5.51
C ASN A 485 19.78 0.64 -6.32
N ASN A 486 19.82 0.28 -7.60
CA ASN A 486 18.66 0.29 -8.49
C ASN A 486 17.93 -1.06 -8.59
N PHE A 487 18.33 -2.07 -7.81
CA PHE A 487 17.69 -3.37 -7.75
C PHE A 487 16.82 -3.53 -6.49
N SER A 488 15.67 -4.18 -6.67
CA SER A 488 14.81 -4.61 -5.56
C SER A 488 14.36 -6.04 -5.72
N ALA A 489 14.47 -6.78 -4.63
CA ALA A 489 13.90 -8.10 -4.47
C ALA A 489 13.02 -8.14 -3.21
N SER A 490 11.95 -8.91 -3.28
CA SER A 490 11.17 -9.26 -2.09
C SER A 490 10.54 -10.64 -2.23
N SER A 491 10.30 -11.27 -1.09
CA SER A 491 9.58 -12.54 -0.99
C SER A 491 8.52 -12.39 0.09
N GLU A 492 7.30 -12.80 -0.17
CA GLU A 492 6.17 -12.61 0.74
C GLU A 492 5.33 -13.87 0.81
N ILE A 493 5.11 -14.39 2.01
CA ILE A 493 4.16 -15.48 2.24
C ILE A 493 2.94 -14.94 2.98
N ARG A 494 1.74 -15.19 2.45
CA ARG A 494 0.48 -14.75 3.05
C ARG A 494 -0.44 -15.92 3.29
N TYR A 495 -1.19 -15.83 4.38
CA TYR A 495 -2.39 -16.60 4.61
C TYR A 495 -3.59 -15.69 4.40
N ARG A 496 -4.58 -16.17 3.64
CA ARG A 496 -5.83 -15.49 3.34
C ARG A 496 -7.01 -16.37 3.73
N TYR A 497 -7.91 -15.81 4.52
CA TYR A 497 -9.23 -16.37 4.78
C TYR A 497 -10.26 -15.74 3.83
N VAL A 498 -10.81 -16.55 2.93
CA VAL A 498 -11.79 -16.12 1.92
C VAL A 498 -13.19 -16.38 2.46
N LEU A 499 -14.01 -15.33 2.59
CA LEU A 499 -15.42 -15.43 2.98
C LEU A 499 -16.31 -15.73 1.79
N HIS A 500 -16.08 -15.00 0.70
CA HIS A 500 -16.82 -15.09 -0.56
C HIS A 500 -15.87 -14.78 -1.73
N ASN A 501 -15.93 -15.57 -2.81
CA ASN A 501 -15.20 -15.29 -4.05
C ASN A 501 -16.15 -15.39 -5.23
N THR A 502 -16.49 -14.25 -5.85
CA THR A 502 -17.46 -14.23 -6.93
C THR A 502 -17.01 -15.03 -8.14
N MET A 503 -15.70 -15.06 -8.44
CA MET A 503 -15.12 -15.81 -9.57
C MET A 503 -15.20 -17.33 -9.41
N LEU A 504 -15.76 -17.80 -8.30
CA LEU A 504 -16.02 -19.21 -8.01
C LEU A 504 -17.49 -19.44 -7.65
N GLU A 505 -18.07 -18.59 -6.80
CA GLU A 505 -19.36 -18.83 -6.13
C GLU A 505 -20.53 -18.08 -6.75
N GLY A 506 -20.29 -17.24 -7.77
CA GLY A 506 -21.29 -16.32 -8.33
C GLY A 506 -21.35 -14.98 -7.60
N LEU A 507 -22.08 -14.02 -8.17
CA LEU A 507 -22.10 -12.63 -7.69
C LEU A 507 -22.66 -12.55 -6.25
N GLY A 508 -22.01 -11.77 -5.39
CA GLY A 508 -22.43 -11.63 -4.01
C GLY A 508 -21.49 -10.79 -3.15
N TRP A 509 -21.92 -10.42 -1.94
CA TRP A 509 -21.12 -9.72 -0.93
C TRP A 509 -21.26 -10.46 0.41
N GLY A 510 -20.17 -11.06 0.89
CA GLY A 510 -20.08 -11.95 2.04
C GLY A 510 -20.73 -13.32 1.82
N LYS A 511 -21.64 -13.42 0.85
CA LYS A 511 -22.32 -14.61 0.35
C LYS A 511 -22.86 -14.34 -1.06
N THR A 512 -23.04 -15.39 -1.85
CA THR A 512 -23.72 -15.34 -3.15
C THR A 512 -25.14 -14.77 -2.99
N TRP A 513 -25.54 -13.89 -3.91
CA TRP A 513 -26.92 -13.41 -4.04
C TRP A 513 -27.76 -14.47 -4.77
N GLN A 514 -29.07 -14.45 -4.52
CA GLN A 514 -29.97 -15.25 -5.35
C GLN A 514 -30.14 -14.53 -6.68
N ASP A 515 -30.07 -15.27 -7.78
CA ASP A 515 -30.40 -14.74 -9.09
C ASP A 515 -31.90 -14.38 -9.11
N ASP A 516 -32.22 -13.27 -9.74
CA ASP A 516 -33.60 -12.85 -9.95
C ASP A 516 -34.19 -13.70 -11.07
N ILE A 517 -35.26 -14.43 -10.77
CA ILE A 517 -35.92 -15.32 -11.74
C ILE A 517 -36.60 -14.55 -12.89
N TYR A 518 -36.74 -13.23 -12.75
CA TYR A 518 -37.36 -12.36 -13.76
C TYR A 518 -36.34 -11.53 -14.57
N ASP A 519 -35.05 -11.63 -14.26
CA ASP A 519 -33.96 -10.91 -14.94
C ASP A 519 -32.88 -11.91 -15.41
N ASP A 520 -32.96 -12.28 -16.68
CA ASP A 520 -32.01 -13.15 -17.37
C ASP A 520 -31.05 -12.38 -18.28
N GLU A 521 -30.87 -11.07 -18.06
CA GLU A 521 -29.95 -10.26 -18.88
C GLU A 521 -28.48 -10.64 -18.63
N ALA A 522 -28.16 -11.15 -17.44
CA ALA A 522 -26.80 -11.54 -17.08
C ALA A 522 -26.74 -12.85 -16.26
N PRO A 523 -27.10 -14.00 -16.85
CA PRO A 523 -27.25 -15.25 -16.14
C PRO A 523 -25.91 -15.83 -15.69
N THR A 524 -25.92 -16.53 -14.57
CA THR A 524 -24.81 -17.36 -14.12
C THR A 524 -25.22 -18.82 -14.23
N LYS A 525 -24.68 -19.54 -15.23
CA LYS A 525 -25.09 -20.93 -15.48
C LYS A 525 -24.45 -21.94 -14.52
N TYR A 526 -23.25 -21.63 -14.03
CA TYR A 526 -22.48 -22.54 -13.18
C TYR A 526 -21.72 -21.77 -12.10
N THR A 527 -21.79 -22.28 -10.86
CA THR A 527 -20.99 -21.82 -9.72
C THR A 527 -20.53 -23.00 -8.87
N LEU A 528 -19.52 -22.77 -8.06
CA LEU A 528 -19.12 -23.64 -6.96
C LEU A 528 -19.96 -23.35 -5.72
N ARG A 529 -20.28 -24.41 -4.98
CA ARG A 529 -20.91 -24.31 -3.68
C ARG A 529 -19.92 -23.83 -2.63
N LYS A 530 -20.45 -23.21 -1.57
CA LYS A 530 -19.66 -22.72 -0.43
C LYS A 530 -18.71 -23.75 0.20
N ASN A 531 -19.12 -25.02 0.27
CA ASN A 531 -18.29 -26.11 0.81
C ASN A 531 -17.25 -26.66 -0.18
N GLU A 532 -17.42 -26.35 -1.48
CA GLU A 532 -16.47 -26.68 -2.53
C GLU A 532 -15.34 -25.64 -2.58
N VAL A 533 -15.55 -24.40 -2.13
CA VAL A 533 -14.47 -23.40 -2.06
C VAL A 533 -13.60 -23.61 -0.82
N ASN A 534 -12.28 -23.58 -1.02
CA ASN A 534 -11.33 -23.58 0.06
C ASN A 534 -11.21 -22.17 0.66
N ARG A 535 -11.64 -22.05 1.91
CA ARG A 535 -11.65 -20.79 2.64
C ARG A 535 -10.26 -20.36 3.13
N HIS A 536 -9.28 -21.26 3.11
CA HIS A 536 -7.93 -21.02 3.61
C HIS A 536 -6.95 -21.11 2.46
N LEU A 537 -6.37 -19.98 2.07
CA LEU A 537 -5.40 -19.90 0.98
C LEU A 537 -4.04 -19.44 1.51
N TRP A 538 -2.99 -20.08 1.04
CA TRP A 538 -1.62 -19.66 1.23
C TRP A 538 -1.07 -19.19 -0.10
N THR A 539 -0.53 -17.98 -0.13
CA THR A 539 0.10 -17.42 -1.33
C THR A 539 1.57 -17.13 -1.03
N TRP A 540 2.41 -17.32 -2.04
CA TRP A 540 3.82 -16.97 -2.01
C TRP A 540 4.16 -16.11 -3.21
N ASP A 541 4.61 -14.89 -2.95
CA ASP A 541 5.01 -13.92 -3.94
C ASP A 541 6.53 -13.75 -3.94
N VAL A 542 7.14 -13.77 -5.11
CA VAL A 542 8.55 -13.45 -5.32
C VAL A 542 8.62 -12.31 -6.33
N PHE A 543 9.24 -11.21 -5.95
CA PHE A 543 9.37 -10.01 -6.76
C PHE A 543 10.85 -9.72 -7.02
N ALA A 544 11.17 -9.35 -8.25
CA ALA A 544 12.44 -8.77 -8.64
C ALA A 544 12.19 -7.61 -9.59
N GLY A 545 12.80 -6.46 -9.32
CA GLY A 545 12.64 -5.25 -10.11
C GLY A 545 13.94 -4.50 -10.25
N PHE A 546 14.10 -3.85 -11.39
CA PHE A 546 15.24 -3.01 -11.70
C PHE A 546 14.77 -1.65 -12.19
N ARG A 547 15.37 -0.59 -11.65
CA ARG A 547 15.12 0.78 -12.10
C ARG A 547 16.24 1.28 -12.98
N PHE A 548 15.90 1.57 -14.23
CA PHE A 548 16.69 2.45 -15.08
C PHE A 548 16.13 3.86 -14.93
N ASN A 549 16.94 4.89 -15.19
CA ASN A 549 16.59 6.32 -15.18
C ASN A 549 15.08 6.63 -14.94
N LYS A 550 14.31 6.82 -16.02
CA LYS A 550 12.86 7.07 -15.96
C LYS A 550 12.01 5.80 -16.18
N VAL A 551 12.59 4.61 -16.14
CA VAL A 551 11.90 3.36 -16.47
C VAL A 551 12.25 2.25 -15.48
N SER A 552 11.26 1.72 -14.79
CA SER A 552 11.42 0.51 -13.97
C SER A 552 10.81 -0.68 -14.69
N ILE A 553 11.53 -1.79 -14.70
CA ILE A 553 11.05 -3.08 -15.21
C ILE A 553 11.05 -4.05 -14.05
N TYR A 554 10.00 -4.82 -13.88
CA TYR A 554 9.95 -5.83 -12.84
C TYR A 554 9.24 -7.10 -13.28
N TYR A 555 9.59 -8.18 -12.59
CA TYR A 555 8.92 -9.46 -12.64
C TYR A 555 8.42 -9.82 -11.25
N MET A 556 7.20 -10.34 -11.17
CA MET A 556 6.65 -10.89 -9.94
C MET A 556 6.03 -12.25 -10.24
N ARG A 557 6.39 -13.25 -9.47
CA ARG A 557 5.78 -14.57 -9.50
C ARG A 557 4.88 -14.71 -8.28
N THR A 558 3.62 -15.05 -8.50
CA THR A 558 2.67 -15.40 -7.44
C THR A 558 2.35 -16.87 -7.53
N MET A 559 2.44 -17.59 -6.42
CA MET A 559 2.08 -18.99 -6.29
C MET A 559 0.99 -19.15 -5.23
N ILE A 560 -0.06 -19.90 -5.53
CA ILE A 560 -1.05 -20.35 -4.56
C ILE A 560 -0.64 -21.76 -4.14
N LEU A 561 -0.25 -21.90 -2.87
CA LEU A 561 0.38 -23.10 -2.33
C LEU A 561 -0.62 -24.23 -2.04
N ASN A 562 -1.92 -23.94 -2.08
CA ASN A 562 -2.98 -24.92 -1.91
C ASN A 562 -4.16 -24.64 -2.84
N LYS A 563 -5.01 -25.64 -3.09
CA LYS A 563 -6.16 -25.49 -3.99
C LYS A 563 -7.13 -24.42 -3.50
N GLU A 564 -7.68 -23.64 -4.44
CA GLU A 564 -8.77 -22.69 -4.19
C GLU A 564 -10.13 -23.36 -3.98
N PHE A 565 -10.31 -24.57 -4.49
CA PHE A 565 -11.56 -25.33 -4.38
C PHE A 565 -11.31 -26.85 -4.36
N LYS A 566 -12.35 -27.60 -3.97
CA LYS A 566 -12.36 -29.02 -3.60
C LYS A 566 -13.23 -29.83 -4.56
N LYS A 567 -13.01 -29.72 -5.86
CA LYS A 567 -13.63 -30.63 -6.84
C LYS A 567 -12.70 -31.80 -7.18
N MET A 568 -13.29 -32.97 -7.38
CA MET A 568 -12.58 -34.17 -7.85
C MET A 568 -12.33 -34.06 -9.35
N ILE A 569 -11.15 -34.47 -9.81
CA ILE A 569 -10.86 -34.63 -11.23
C ILE A 569 -11.35 -36.05 -11.60
N LEU A 570 -12.42 -36.15 -12.39
CA LEU A 570 -12.86 -37.42 -12.97
C LEU A 570 -11.78 -37.92 -13.95
N ASN A 571 -11.41 -39.20 -13.81
CA ASN A 571 -10.44 -39.95 -14.64
C ASN A 571 -8.97 -39.50 -14.56
N ALA A 572 -8.44 -39.27 -13.37
CA ALA A 572 -7.00 -39.21 -13.17
C ALA A 572 -6.39 -40.63 -13.07
N GLU A 573 -6.10 -41.26 -14.22
CA GLU A 573 -5.16 -42.41 -14.26
C GLU A 573 -3.73 -41.97 -13.90
N THR A 574 -3.44 -40.66 -13.94
CA THR A 574 -2.25 -40.07 -13.34
C THR A 574 -2.64 -39.04 -12.28
N PRO A 575 -2.22 -39.21 -11.01
CA PRO A 575 -2.44 -38.28 -9.89
C PRO A 575 -1.86 -36.86 -10.09
N ASP A 576 -1.24 -36.59 -11.24
CA ASP A 576 -0.32 -35.48 -11.45
C ASP A 576 -0.98 -34.10 -11.60
N SER A 577 -2.30 -34.02 -11.71
CA SER A 577 -3.05 -32.75 -11.70
C SER A 577 -3.75 -32.47 -10.37
N ALA A 578 -3.72 -33.42 -9.42
CA ALA A 578 -4.36 -33.27 -8.13
C ALA A 578 -3.42 -32.58 -7.11
N GLY A 579 -3.44 -31.24 -7.08
CA GLY A 579 -2.87 -30.48 -5.96
C GLY A 579 -1.48 -29.91 -6.17
N LYS A 580 -1.05 -29.74 -7.43
CA LYS A 580 0.12 -28.91 -7.70
C LYS A 580 -0.20 -27.45 -7.37
N PRO A 581 0.67 -26.76 -6.62
CA PRO A 581 0.62 -25.31 -6.53
C PRO A 581 0.55 -24.73 -7.93
N TYR A 582 -0.39 -23.81 -8.15
CA TYR A 582 -0.47 -23.08 -9.40
C TYR A 582 -0.13 -21.62 -9.13
N GLY A 583 0.09 -20.84 -10.18
CA GLY A 583 0.48 -19.46 -10.02
C GLY A 583 0.42 -18.71 -11.34
N TRP A 584 0.93 -17.50 -11.33
CA TRP A 584 1.13 -16.71 -12.53
C TRP A 584 2.39 -15.86 -12.40
N GLY A 585 2.95 -15.49 -13.54
CA GLY A 585 3.96 -14.45 -13.63
C GLY A 585 3.31 -13.12 -13.97
N ARG A 586 3.95 -12.04 -13.52
CA ARG A 586 3.63 -10.66 -13.85
C ARG A 586 4.89 -10.02 -14.41
N ILE A 587 4.78 -9.41 -15.57
CA ILE A 587 5.79 -8.47 -16.06
C ILE A 587 5.21 -7.06 -16.04
N GLY A 588 5.97 -6.11 -15.51
CA GLY A 588 5.51 -4.74 -15.40
C GLY A 588 6.57 -3.70 -15.73
N PHE A 589 6.08 -2.57 -16.18
CA PHE A 589 6.83 -1.40 -16.60
C PHE A 589 6.27 -0.18 -15.88
N ASN A 590 7.14 0.68 -15.37
CA ASN A 590 6.75 1.97 -14.81
C ASN A 590 7.60 3.07 -15.43
N PHE A 591 6.93 4.03 -16.05
CA PHE A 591 7.52 5.17 -16.73
C PHE A 591 7.31 6.41 -15.87
N LEU A 592 8.40 7.00 -15.36
CA LEU A 592 8.37 8.27 -14.66
C LEU A 592 8.41 9.42 -15.67
N LEU A 593 7.59 10.44 -15.45
CA LEU A 593 7.47 11.58 -16.35
C LEU A 593 8.18 12.80 -15.80
#